data_AF-A0A453BSC4-F1
#
_entry.id   AF-A0A453BSC4-F1
#
_cell.length_a   1.000
_cell.length_b   1.000
_cell.length_c   1.000
_cell.angle_alpha   90.00
_cell.angle_beta   90.00
_cell.angle_gamma   90.00
#
_symmetry.space_group_name_H-M   'P 1'
#
loop_
_entity.id
_entity.type
_entity.pdbx_description
1 polymer ?
#
loop_
_entity_poly.entity_id
_entity_poly.type
_entity_poly.pdbx_seq_one_letter_code
_entity_poly.pdbx_strand_id
1 'polypeptide(L)'
;MGLPRPVVHFTENFMLLQHMPRFQPENLEKNTLIFDRVNAMATRKGCTPSQLALAWVHHQGSDVCPIPGTTKIENFNQNVGALSVRLTPEEMAELESYAAAGDVQGERYSEMASTWKYSETPPLSSLKAE
;
A
#
# COMPACT_ATOMS: atom_id res chain seq x y z
N MET A 1 -24.66 -1.28 -8.58
CA MET A 1 -23.59 -2.01 -7.87
C MET A 1 -22.80 -0.97 -7.09
N GLY A 2 -22.90 -0.96 -5.75
CA GLY A 2 -22.19 0.01 -4.92
C GLY A 2 -20.69 -0.25 -4.95
N LEU A 3 -19.90 0.81 -5.04
CA LEU A 3 -18.44 0.73 -4.91
C LEU A 3 -18.10 0.06 -3.56
N PRO A 4 -17.15 -0.89 -3.52
CA PRO A 4 -16.71 -1.46 -2.27
C PRO A 4 -16.12 -0.33 -1.41
N ARG A 5 -16.72 -0.07 -0.24
CA ARG A 5 -16.10 0.80 0.76
C ARG A 5 -14.73 0.21 1.10
N PRO A 6 -13.69 1.02 1.29
CA PRO A 6 -12.43 0.54 1.85
C PRO A 6 -12.68 0.22 3.33
N VAL A 7 -13.26 -0.94 3.60
CA VAL A 7 -13.23 -1.50 4.95
C VAL A 7 -11.85 -2.10 5.09
N VAL A 8 -10.91 -1.30 5.59
CA VAL A 8 -9.65 -1.84 6.06
C VAL A 8 -9.96 -2.63 7.34
N HIS A 9 -10.45 -3.85 7.18
CA HIS A 9 -10.55 -4.80 8.28
C HIS A 9 -9.13 -5.27 8.59
N PHE A 10 -8.50 -4.62 9.57
CA PHE A 10 -7.28 -5.13 10.17
C PHE A 10 -7.62 -6.43 10.91
N THR A 11 -7.44 -7.57 10.25
CA THR A 11 -7.44 -8.87 10.92
C THR A 11 -6.21 -8.97 11.83
N GLU A 12 -6.19 -9.93 12.76
CA GLU A 12 -5.12 -10.12 13.76
C GLU A 12 -3.69 -10.15 13.17
N ASN A 13 -3.54 -10.44 11.88
CA ASN A 13 -2.25 -10.47 11.17
C ASN A 13 -1.65 -9.09 10.83
N PHE A 14 -2.37 -7.98 11.03
CA PHE A 14 -1.92 -6.64 10.63
C PHE A 14 -1.56 -5.72 11.81
N MET A 15 -1.00 -6.28 12.89
CA MET A 15 -0.55 -5.54 14.09
C MET A 15 0.27 -4.28 13.76
N LEU A 16 1.14 -4.33 12.76
CA LEU A 16 1.98 -3.18 12.37
C LEU A 16 1.17 -2.02 11.78
N LEU A 17 0.11 -2.29 11.01
CA LEU A 17 -0.72 -1.24 10.41
C LEU A 17 -1.59 -0.55 11.46
N GLN A 18 -2.03 -1.27 12.50
CA GLN A 18 -2.83 -0.71 13.60
C GLN A 18 -2.10 0.36 14.39
N HIS A 19 -0.77 0.35 14.41
CA HIS A 19 0.05 1.35 15.11
C HIS A 19 0.53 2.49 14.21
N MET A 20 0.33 2.39 12.90
CA MET A 20 0.75 3.43 11.96
C MET A 20 -0.21 4.64 12.03
N PRO A 21 0.30 5.88 12.18
CA PRO A 21 -0.53 7.07 12.30
C PRO A 21 -1.52 7.28 11.15
N ARG A 22 -1.14 6.96 9.91
CA ARG A 22 -2.01 7.07 8.72
C ARG A 22 -3.29 6.22 8.75
N PHE A 23 -3.30 5.18 9.57
CA PHE A 23 -4.40 4.22 9.68
C PHE A 23 -5.19 4.37 10.99
N GLN A 24 -4.87 5.36 11.83
CA GLN A 24 -5.71 5.72 12.97
C GLN A 24 -7.06 6.25 12.47
N PRO A 25 -8.18 6.03 13.18
CA PRO A 25 -9.53 6.31 12.69
C PRO A 25 -9.70 7.70 12.06
N GLU A 26 -9.22 8.75 12.73
CA GLU A 26 -9.37 10.14 12.29
C GLU A 26 -8.56 10.45 11.02
N ASN A 27 -7.38 9.83 10.88
CA ASN A 27 -6.52 9.99 9.70
C ASN A 27 -7.02 9.12 8.54
N LEU A 28 -7.50 7.91 8.84
CA LEU A 28 -8.00 6.96 7.86
C LEU A 28 -9.23 7.50 7.14
N GLU A 29 -10.16 8.14 7.86
CA GLU A 29 -11.34 8.78 7.25
C GLU A 29 -10.94 9.84 6.21
N LYS A 30 -9.98 10.71 6.56
CA LYS A 30 -9.47 11.73 5.63
C LYS A 30 -8.68 11.11 4.47
N ASN A 31 -7.83 10.13 4.74
CA ASN A 31 -7.02 9.44 3.73
C ASN A 31 -7.86 8.60 2.76
N THR A 32 -9.06 8.17 3.18
CA THR A 32 -9.99 7.43 2.31
C THR A 32 -10.44 8.26 1.10
N LEU A 33 -10.54 9.60 1.23
CA LEU A 33 -10.88 10.48 0.11
C LEU A 33 -9.84 10.42 -1.02
N ILE A 34 -8.56 10.25 -0.67
CA ILE A 34 -7.47 10.07 -1.64
C ILE A 34 -7.65 8.73 -2.35
N PHE A 35 -7.90 7.67 -1.58
CA PHE A 35 -8.14 6.34 -2.13
C PHE A 35 -9.34 6.32 -3.08
N ASP A 36 -10.44 7.00 -2.75
CA ASP A 36 -11.64 7.06 -3.58
C ASP A 36 -11.35 7.69 -4.95
N ARG A 37 -10.52 8.75 -4.99
CA ARG A 37 -10.09 9.38 -6.25
C ARG A 37 -9.23 8.44 -7.10
N VAL A 38 -8.26 7.76 -6.47
CA VAL A 38 -7.43 6.74 -7.13
C VAL A 38 -8.30 5.61 -7.68
N ASN A 39 -9.26 5.13 -6.88
CA ASN A 39 -10.16 4.04 -7.28
C ASN A 39 -11.10 4.45 -8.43
N ALA A 40 -11.57 5.70 -8.43
CA ALA A 40 -12.36 6.25 -9.53
C ALA A 40 -11.55 6.28 -10.84
N MET A 41 -10.29 6.73 -10.82
CA MET A 41 -9.44 6.68 -12.00
C MET A 41 -9.14 5.25 -12.44
N ALA A 42 -8.81 4.35 -11.51
CA ALA A 42 -8.54 2.94 -11.81
C ALA A 42 -9.72 2.29 -12.54
N THR A 43 -10.95 2.59 -12.08
CA THR A 43 -12.19 2.19 -12.74
C THR A 43 -12.30 2.74 -14.15
N ARG A 44 -12.02 4.04 -14.38
CA ARG A 44 -12.02 4.64 -15.74
C ARG A 44 -11.00 3.98 -16.66
N LYS A 45 -9.85 3.56 -16.12
CA LYS A 45 -8.77 2.88 -16.86
C LYS A 45 -9.01 1.38 -17.06
N GLY A 46 -10.02 0.81 -16.42
CA GLY A 46 -10.28 -0.63 -16.46
C GLY A 46 -9.19 -1.47 -15.78
N CYS A 47 -8.55 -0.93 -14.73
CA CYS A 47 -7.52 -1.62 -13.96
C CYS A 47 -7.84 -1.59 -12.46
N THR A 48 -7.11 -2.36 -11.65
CA THR A 48 -7.25 -2.31 -10.20
C THR A 48 -6.50 -1.11 -9.60
N PRO A 49 -6.90 -0.60 -8.41
CA PRO A 49 -6.14 0.47 -7.75
C PRO A 49 -4.67 0.12 -7.52
N SER A 50 -4.35 -1.16 -7.24
CA SER A 50 -2.97 -1.61 -7.08
C SER A 50 -2.19 -1.60 -8.39
N GLN A 51 -2.83 -1.99 -9.51
CA GLN A 51 -2.23 -1.85 -10.84
C GLN A 51 -1.97 -0.39 -11.20
N LEU A 52 -2.92 0.50 -10.95
CA LEU A 52 -2.76 1.93 -11.21
C LEU A 52 -1.60 2.52 -10.40
N ALA A 53 -1.51 2.20 -9.11
CA ALA A 53 -0.43 2.65 -8.25
C ALA A 53 0.94 2.14 -8.72
N LEU A 54 1.06 0.86 -9.09
CA LEU A 54 2.31 0.31 -9.60
C LEU A 54 2.68 0.88 -10.98
N ALA A 55 1.70 1.10 -11.85
CA ALA A 55 1.90 1.75 -13.14
C ALA A 55 2.41 3.18 -12.97
N TRP A 56 1.87 3.95 -12.01
CA TRP A 56 2.38 5.28 -11.68
C TRP A 56 3.87 5.25 -11.30
N VAL A 57 4.30 4.28 -10.48
CA VAL A 57 5.73 4.11 -10.13
C VAL A 57 6.57 3.81 -11.37
N HIS A 58 6.12 2.92 -12.25
CA HIS A 58 6.82 2.64 -13.51
C HIS A 58 6.97 3.86 -14.42
N HIS A 59 6.03 4.83 -14.37
CA HIS A 59 6.07 6.03 -15.20
C HIS A 59 6.96 7.15 -14.62
N GLN A 60 7.55 6.99 -13.44
CA GLN A 60 8.44 7.98 -12.83
C GLN A 60 9.79 8.13 -13.55
N GLY A 61 10.20 7.14 -14.36
CA GLY A 61 11.45 7.19 -15.12
C GLY A 61 11.80 5.85 -15.76
N SER A 62 12.61 5.88 -16.82
CA SER A 62 13.12 4.66 -17.48
C SER A 62 14.14 3.88 -16.64
N ASP A 63 14.64 4.50 -15.58
CA ASP A 63 15.56 3.98 -14.58
C ASP A 63 14.84 3.50 -13.30
N VAL A 64 13.51 3.53 -13.27
CA VAL A 64 12.70 3.09 -12.13
C VAL A 64 12.21 1.66 -12.32
N CYS A 65 12.69 0.74 -11.46
CA CYS A 65 12.31 -0.67 -11.44
C CYS A 65 11.68 -1.04 -10.08
N PRO A 66 10.34 -0.94 -9.93
CA PRO A 66 9.69 -1.32 -8.68
C PRO A 66 9.77 -2.83 -8.44
N ILE A 67 9.89 -3.22 -7.16
CA ILE A 67 10.04 -4.61 -6.70
C ILE A 67 8.86 -5.04 -5.81
N PRO A 68 7.61 -5.09 -6.33
CA PRO A 68 6.44 -5.38 -5.52
C PRO A 68 6.46 -6.84 -5.03
N GLY A 69 6.50 -7.03 -3.72
CA GLY A 69 6.42 -8.35 -3.08
C GLY A 69 4.99 -8.89 -3.00
N THR A 70 4.85 -10.21 -3.00
CA THR A 70 3.58 -10.91 -2.80
C THR A 70 3.79 -12.35 -2.33
N THR A 71 2.84 -12.91 -1.59
CA THR A 71 2.78 -14.34 -1.24
C THR A 71 1.76 -15.14 -2.05
N LYS A 72 1.01 -14.46 -2.95
CA LYS A 72 -0.08 -15.04 -3.76
C LYS A 72 0.16 -14.85 -5.25
N ILE A 73 -0.15 -15.88 -6.04
CA ILE A 73 0.02 -15.89 -7.50
C ILE A 73 -0.95 -14.89 -8.15
N GLU A 74 -2.16 -14.75 -7.62
CA GLU A 74 -3.16 -13.82 -8.15
C GLU A 74 -2.65 -12.38 -8.09
N ASN A 75 -2.02 -12.01 -6.98
CA ASN A 75 -1.39 -10.70 -6.80
C ASN A 75 -0.16 -10.53 -7.70
N PHE A 76 0.62 -11.59 -7.94
CA PHE A 76 1.72 -11.56 -8.91
C PHE A 76 1.19 -11.23 -10.31
N ASN A 77 0.12 -11.89 -10.74
CA ASN A 77 -0.52 -11.61 -12.02
C ASN A 77 -1.07 -10.18 -12.09
N GLN A 78 -1.62 -9.65 -10.99
CA GLN A 78 -2.03 -8.25 -10.90
C GLN A 78 -0.83 -7.31 -11.07
N ASN A 79 0.29 -7.56 -10.39
CA ASN A 79 1.52 -6.76 -10.51
C ASN A 79 2.04 -6.74 -11.96
N VAL A 80 2.09 -7.91 -12.63
CA VAL A 80 2.47 -7.99 -14.05
C VAL A 80 1.50 -7.19 -14.93
N GLY A 81 0.19 -7.26 -14.65
CA GLY A 81 -0.81 -6.51 -15.40
C GLY A 81 -0.65 -4.98 -15.32
N ALA A 82 0.03 -4.44 -14.30
CA ALA A 82 0.34 -3.02 -14.21
C ALA A 82 1.20 -2.51 -15.39
N LEU A 83 2.03 -3.39 -15.98
CA LEU A 83 2.86 -3.06 -17.15
C LEU A 83 2.05 -2.76 -18.41
N SER A 84 0.76 -3.12 -18.44
CA SER A 84 -0.16 -2.81 -19.54
C SER A 84 -0.91 -1.50 -19.35
N VAL A 85 -0.88 -0.92 -18.15
CA VAL A 85 -1.50 0.37 -17.86
C VAL A 85 -0.58 1.47 -18.40
N ARG A 86 -1.10 2.30 -19.30
CA ARG A 86 -0.42 3.49 -19.83
C ARG A 86 -1.03 4.73 -19.20
N LEU A 87 -0.19 5.63 -18.70
CA LEU A 87 -0.63 6.90 -18.13
C LEU A 87 -0.20 8.04 -19.04
N THR A 88 -1.14 8.89 -19.46
CA THR A 88 -0.79 10.11 -20.20
C THR A 88 -0.20 11.15 -19.25
N PRO A 89 0.51 12.18 -19.76
CA PRO A 89 1.01 13.27 -18.92
C PRO A 89 -0.10 13.95 -18.09
N GLU A 90 -1.31 14.08 -18.65
CA GLU A 90 -2.46 14.65 -17.97
C GLU A 90 -2.98 13.72 -16.86
N GLU A 91 -3.03 12.41 -17.10
CA GLU A 91 -3.42 11.42 -16.08
C GLU A 91 -2.38 11.35 -14.95
N MET A 92 -1.09 11.48 -15.27
CA MET A 92 -0.01 11.58 -14.28
C MET A 92 -0.18 12.82 -13.40
N ALA A 93 -0.41 13.99 -14.01
CA ALA A 93 -0.66 15.22 -13.29
C ALA A 93 -1.94 15.14 -12.43
N GLU A 94 -3.00 14.51 -12.94
CA GLU A 94 -4.22 14.26 -12.18
C GLU A 94 -3.93 13.36 -10.96
N LEU A 95 -3.20 12.25 -11.13
CA LEU A 95 -2.81 11.36 -10.02
C LEU A 95 -1.98 12.07 -8.95
N GLU A 96 -1.01 12.87 -9.36
CA GLU A 96 -0.15 13.63 -8.44
C GLU A 96 -0.94 14.68 -7.66
N SER A 97 -2.02 15.22 -8.25
CA SER A 97 -2.93 16.15 -7.56
C SER A 97 -3.78 15.49 -6.45
N TYR A 98 -3.90 14.16 -6.43
CA TYR A 98 -4.74 13.48 -5.44
C TYR A 98 -4.12 13.44 -4.03
N ALA A 99 -2.79 13.53 -3.94
CA ALA A 99 -2.06 13.37 -2.69
C ALA A 99 -0.88 14.35 -2.62
N ALA A 100 -1.16 15.65 -2.68
CA ALA A 100 -0.14 16.66 -2.48
C ALA A 100 0.46 16.54 -1.06
N ALA A 101 1.71 16.95 -0.88
CA ALA A 101 2.37 16.92 0.41
C ALA A 101 1.60 17.82 1.40
N GLY A 102 0.85 17.21 2.33
CA GLY A 102 -0.06 17.88 3.27
C GLY A 102 -1.47 17.29 3.32
N ASP A 103 -1.90 16.62 2.24
CA ASP A 103 -3.24 16.01 2.17
C ASP A 103 -3.29 14.67 2.93
N VAL A 104 -2.18 13.94 2.95
CA VAL A 104 -2.06 12.66 3.68
C VAL A 104 -1.90 12.94 5.17
N GLN A 105 -2.87 12.46 5.96
CA GLN A 105 -2.94 12.69 7.40
C GLN A 105 -2.21 11.59 8.16
N GLY A 106 -1.39 12.00 9.13
CA GLY A 106 -0.57 11.10 9.95
C GLY A 106 0.80 10.77 9.33
N GLU A 107 1.79 10.62 10.21
CA GLU A 107 3.13 10.20 9.84
C GLU A 107 3.16 8.80 9.22
N ARG A 108 4.14 8.56 8.33
CA ARG A 108 4.29 7.27 7.63
C ARG A 108 4.59 6.12 8.58
N TYR A 109 5.34 6.38 9.65
CA TYR A 109 5.74 5.40 10.64
C TYR A 109 5.36 5.90 12.03
N SER A 110 5.05 4.98 12.93
CA SER A 110 5.06 5.27 14.36
C SER A 110 6.50 5.50 14.81
N GLU A 111 6.67 6.02 16.03
CA GLU A 111 7.96 5.91 16.69
C GLU A 111 8.43 4.44 16.71
N MET A 112 9.74 4.26 16.53
CA MET A 112 10.35 2.95 16.33
C MET A 112 9.95 2.00 17.47
N ALA A 113 9.32 0.88 17.12
CA ALA A 113 9.05 -0.17 18.09
C ALA A 113 10.37 -0.65 18.68
N SER A 114 10.45 -0.79 20.00
CA SER A 114 11.65 -1.26 20.70
C SER A 114 11.91 -2.75 20.37
N THR A 115 12.65 -2.99 19.29
CA THR A 115 12.97 -4.33 18.75
C THR A 115 13.76 -5.19 19.74
N TRP A 116 14.49 -4.55 20.66
CA TRP A 116 15.27 -5.21 21.70
C TRP A 116 14.40 -5.91 22.77
N LYS A 117 13.13 -5.52 22.94
CA LYS A 117 12.25 -6.01 24.02
C LYS A 117 11.89 -7.50 23.91
N TYR A 118 11.99 -8.06 22.71
CA TYR A 118 11.69 -9.47 22.42
C TYR A 118 12.84 -10.17 21.71
N SER A 119 14.06 -9.62 21.82
CA SER A 119 15.28 -10.21 21.24
C SER A 119 15.83 -11.34 22.11
N GLU A 120 14.96 -12.28 22.49
CA GLU A 120 15.35 -13.44 23.29
C GLU A 120 15.98 -14.51 22.39
N THR A 121 17.04 -15.14 22.88
CA THR A 121 17.65 -16.31 22.22
C THR A 121 17.04 -17.57 22.82
N PRO A 122 16.50 -18.51 22.01
CA PRO A 122 16.00 -19.77 22.54
C PRO A 122 17.07 -20.46 23.39
N PRO A 123 16.73 -20.98 24.58
CA PRO A 123 17.69 -21.62 25.46
C PRO A 123 18.26 -22.89 24.79
N LEU A 124 19.52 -23.22 25.08
CA LEU A 124 20.18 -24.40 24.49
C LEU A 124 19.39 -25.70 24.72
N SER A 125 18.63 -25.79 25.81
CA SER A 125 17.76 -26.93 26.14
C SER A 125 16.52 -27.07 25.25
N SER A 126 16.10 -26.03 24.53
CA SER A 126 14.97 -26.09 23.60
C SER A 126 15.36 -26.53 22.18
N LEU A 127 16.66 -26.57 21.88
CA LEU A 127 17.17 -27.09 20.63
C LEU A 127 17.17 -28.62 20.68
N LYS A 128 16.24 -29.25 19.95
CA LYS A 128 16.29 -30.70 19.72
C LYS A 128 17.38 -30.99 18.69
N ALA A 129 18.27 -31.93 19.01
CA ALA A 129 19.15 -32.52 18.01
C ALA A 129 18.30 -33.41 17.09
N GLU A 130 18.30 -33.10 15.80
CA GLU A 130 17.86 -34.03 14.74
C GLU A 130 18.91 -35.10 14.49
#